data_AF-H5XHS8-F1
#
_entry.id   AF-H5XHS8-F1
#
_cell.length_a   1.000
_cell.length_b   1.000
_cell.length_c   1.000
_cell.angle_alpha   90.00
_cell.angle_beta   90.00
_cell.angle_gamma   90.00
#
_symmetry.space_group_name_H-M   'P 1'
#
loop_
_entity.id
_entity.type
_entity.pdbx_description
1 polymer ?
#
loop_
_entity_poly.entity_id
_entity_poly.type
_entity_poly.pdbx_seq_one_letter_code
_entity_poly.pdbx_strand_id
1 'polypeptide(L)'
;MNLTETARSWVSAWRDGSAEEVAAVVTSFADPDTPEPVTGEALRHHLDTVFLRFPKWTLEVESVADAGSTAVITWTLSAPQRASYLGIPVTGGDAAVTGVRGCDVLTLVAGQVHARRYYDRLDVADSLGHSARFLPPPTRELQYGTSFRSGTDRATRPAAFTLTWLDVRDEEEGADVTLLSTEVVRSLSTTKGFLGAAIFEIGDRKYTLSAFDSLAAVRAVHARPHQRAMRRFFRGGLCTGAYTSVWQLERDSLYVRCPSCDTMVSAPPDAAGADGASCDCGWTPPPSPLFPRSEE
;
A
#
# COMPACT_ATOMS: atom_id res chain seq x y z
N MET A 1 26.32 -22.76 27.99
CA MET A 1 25.73 -21.42 27.96
C MET A 1 24.33 -21.55 28.54
N ASN A 2 23.99 -20.76 29.57
CA ASN A 2 22.61 -20.75 30.06
C ASN A 2 21.71 -19.98 29.08
N LEU A 3 20.39 -20.14 29.19
CA LEU A 3 19.47 -19.57 28.21
C LEU A 3 19.45 -18.03 28.25
N THR A 4 19.74 -17.43 29.41
CA THR A 4 19.89 -15.99 29.58
C THR A 4 21.13 -15.42 28.84
N GLU A 5 22.26 -16.14 28.84
CA GLU A 5 23.43 -15.79 28.02
C GLU A 5 23.11 -15.91 26.53
N THR A 6 22.40 -16.98 26.15
CA THR A 6 21.92 -17.18 24.77
C THR A 6 21.01 -16.04 24.32
N ALA A 7 20.09 -15.59 25.19
CA ALA A 7 19.21 -14.45 24.93
C ALA A 7 20.00 -13.14 24.71
N ARG A 8 21.11 -12.92 25.42
CA ARG A 8 21.98 -11.76 25.20
C ARG A 8 22.71 -11.85 23.85
N SER A 9 23.25 -13.02 23.51
CA SER A 9 23.88 -13.26 22.21
C SER A 9 22.88 -13.08 21.06
N TRP A 10 21.65 -13.57 21.24
CA TRP A 10 20.54 -13.35 20.31
C TRP A 10 20.29 -11.86 20.07
N VAL A 11 20.13 -11.07 21.14
CA VAL A 11 19.93 -9.61 21.03
C VAL A 11 21.11 -8.92 20.33
N SER A 12 22.35 -9.30 20.65
CA SER A 12 23.54 -8.72 20.00
C SER A 12 23.52 -8.99 18.51
N ALA A 13 23.33 -10.24 18.11
CA ALA A 13 23.30 -10.64 16.70
C ALA A 13 22.23 -9.87 15.90
N TRP A 14 21.04 -9.67 16.49
CA TRP A 14 20.02 -8.82 15.87
C TRP A 14 20.51 -7.38 15.71
N ARG A 15 21.08 -6.77 16.77
CA ARG A 15 21.58 -5.38 16.71
C ARG A 15 22.72 -5.19 15.72
N ASP A 16 23.58 -6.20 15.56
CA ASP A 16 24.74 -6.17 14.67
C ASP A 16 24.34 -6.30 13.19
N GLY A 17 23.12 -6.76 12.91
CA GLY A 17 22.58 -6.76 11.56
C GLY A 17 22.97 -7.97 10.71
N SER A 18 23.47 -9.04 11.33
CA SER A 18 24.07 -10.18 10.63
C SER A 18 23.15 -11.41 10.63
N ALA A 19 22.66 -11.79 9.45
CA ALA A 19 21.86 -13.00 9.27
C ALA A 19 22.61 -14.27 9.72
N GLU A 20 23.93 -14.32 9.49
CA GLU A 20 24.78 -15.43 9.90
C GLU A 20 24.86 -15.55 11.42
N GLU A 21 25.10 -14.43 12.12
CA GLU A 21 25.20 -14.42 13.58
C GLU A 21 23.87 -14.76 14.23
N VAL A 22 22.76 -14.24 13.71
CA VAL A 22 21.42 -14.56 14.23
C VAL A 22 21.11 -16.05 14.03
N ALA A 23 21.39 -16.59 12.84
CA ALA A 23 21.16 -17.99 12.54
C ALA A 23 22.08 -18.93 13.34
N ALA A 24 23.27 -18.49 13.75
CA ALA A 24 24.19 -19.29 14.56
C ALA A 24 23.70 -19.48 16.01
N VAL A 25 22.83 -18.60 16.52
CA VAL A 25 22.34 -18.65 17.91
C VAL A 25 21.20 -19.67 18.08
N VAL A 26 20.45 -19.97 17.02
CA VAL A 26 19.20 -20.76 17.10
C VAL A 26 19.16 -21.89 16.09
N THR A 27 18.48 -22.97 16.45
CA THR A 27 18.19 -24.10 15.55
C THR A 27 17.01 -23.80 14.64
N SER A 28 15.99 -23.11 15.14
CA SER A 28 14.84 -22.66 14.35
C SER A 28 14.34 -21.30 14.80
N PHE A 29 13.69 -20.60 13.89
CA PHE A 29 13.08 -19.29 14.14
C PHE A 29 11.68 -19.21 13.51
N ALA A 30 10.76 -18.53 14.18
CA ALA A 30 9.47 -18.16 13.63
C ALA A 30 9.11 -16.72 14.03
N ASP A 31 8.35 -16.04 13.20
CA ASP A 31 7.84 -14.70 13.38
C ASP A 31 6.50 -14.53 12.62
N PRO A 32 5.84 -13.35 12.68
CA PRO A 32 4.59 -13.11 11.95
C PRO A 32 4.67 -13.23 10.42
N ASP A 33 5.86 -13.35 9.83
CA ASP A 33 6.08 -13.48 8.38
C ASP A 33 6.42 -14.92 7.96
N THR A 34 6.59 -15.83 8.92
CA THR A 34 6.90 -17.24 8.69
C THR A 34 5.76 -18.12 9.24
N PRO A 35 4.94 -18.73 8.35
CA PRO A 35 3.81 -19.56 8.77
C PRO A 35 4.24 -20.74 9.66
N GLU A 36 5.41 -21.30 9.38
CA GLU A 36 6.05 -22.38 10.12
C GLU A 36 7.50 -22.00 10.47
N PRO A 37 8.08 -22.56 11.54
CA PRO A 37 9.46 -22.30 11.90
C PRO A 37 10.44 -22.66 10.76
N VAL A 38 11.33 -21.73 10.43
CA VAL A 38 12.38 -21.89 9.43
C VAL A 38 13.71 -22.28 10.09
N THR A 39 14.55 -23.01 9.34
CA THR A 39 15.85 -23.53 9.81
C THR A 39 16.91 -23.41 8.70
N GLY A 40 18.20 -23.51 9.07
CA GLY A 40 19.30 -23.64 8.11
C GLY A 40 19.34 -22.52 7.05
N GLU A 41 19.38 -22.90 5.78
CA GLU A 41 19.39 -21.95 4.65
C GLU A 41 18.12 -21.10 4.57
N ALA A 42 16.95 -21.70 4.86
CA ALA A 42 15.68 -20.97 4.82
C ALA A 42 15.61 -19.87 5.89
N LEU A 43 16.22 -20.12 7.06
CA LEU A 43 16.38 -19.11 8.10
C LEU A 43 17.29 -17.96 7.61
N ARG A 44 18.45 -18.27 7.03
CA ARG A 44 19.36 -17.24 6.50
C ARG A 44 18.69 -16.37 5.44
N HIS A 45 18.00 -16.99 4.47
CA HIS A 45 17.26 -16.26 3.45
C HIS A 45 16.16 -15.35 4.03
N HIS A 46 15.42 -15.84 5.04
CA HIS A 46 14.41 -15.03 5.74
C HIS A 46 15.05 -13.81 6.40
N LEU A 47 16.15 -14.01 7.12
CA LEU A 47 16.88 -12.93 7.80
C LEU A 47 17.45 -11.93 6.79
N ASP A 48 18.04 -12.38 5.69
CA ASP A 48 18.53 -11.51 4.62
C ASP A 48 17.40 -10.64 4.06
N THR A 49 16.21 -11.21 3.88
CA THR A 49 15.02 -10.45 3.44
C THR A 49 14.60 -9.40 4.47
N VAL A 50 14.62 -9.76 5.75
CA VAL A 50 14.32 -8.84 6.86
C VAL A 50 15.34 -7.69 6.92
N PHE A 51 16.63 -7.99 6.82
CA PHE A 51 17.70 -7.00 6.82
C PHE A 51 17.73 -6.14 5.54
N LEU A 52 17.30 -6.67 4.41
CA LEU A 52 17.12 -5.87 3.19
C LEU A 52 16.02 -4.80 3.40
N ARG A 53 14.91 -5.18 4.04
CA ARG A 53 13.80 -4.27 4.36
C ARG A 53 14.19 -3.24 5.42
N PHE A 54 14.94 -3.67 6.43
CA PHE A 54 15.29 -2.89 7.61
C PHE A 54 16.79 -3.02 7.94
N PRO A 55 17.70 -2.44 7.13
CA PRO A 55 19.15 -2.70 7.22
C PRO A 55 19.83 -2.03 8.41
N LYS A 56 19.14 -1.09 9.05
CA LYS A 56 19.55 -0.50 10.31
C LYS A 56 18.35 -0.52 11.22
N TRP A 57 18.50 -0.98 12.44
CA TRP A 57 17.44 -0.82 13.41
C TRP A 57 18.01 -0.57 14.79
N THR A 58 17.14 -0.09 15.65
CA THR A 58 17.38 0.03 17.08
C THR A 58 16.42 -0.94 17.76
N LEU A 59 16.99 -1.90 18.48
CA LEU A 59 16.24 -2.84 19.32
C LEU A 59 16.49 -2.48 20.79
N GLU A 60 15.59 -1.71 21.37
CA GLU A 60 15.65 -1.32 22.79
C GLU A 60 15.08 -2.46 23.62
N VAL A 61 15.93 -3.19 24.33
CA VAL A 61 15.51 -4.29 25.18
C VAL A 61 15.04 -3.73 26.52
N GLU A 62 13.79 -3.97 26.85
CA GLU A 62 13.17 -3.52 28.10
C GLU A 62 13.43 -4.53 29.22
N SER A 63 13.31 -5.82 28.93
CA SER A 63 13.53 -6.88 29.91
C SER A 63 13.97 -8.20 29.28
N VAL A 64 14.67 -9.01 30.07
CA VAL A 64 14.94 -10.42 29.80
C VAL A 64 14.48 -11.21 31.02
N ALA A 65 13.45 -12.03 30.86
CA ALA A 65 12.92 -12.89 31.91
C ALA A 65 13.39 -14.34 31.69
N ASP A 66 13.95 -14.95 32.74
CA ASP A 66 14.34 -16.35 32.76
C ASP A 66 13.20 -17.18 33.39
N ALA A 67 12.73 -18.19 32.67
CA ALA A 67 11.71 -19.15 33.08
C ALA A 67 12.23 -20.60 32.91
N GLY A 68 13.51 -20.84 33.20
CA GLY A 68 14.13 -22.16 33.17
C GLY A 68 14.51 -22.59 31.76
N SER A 69 13.68 -23.43 31.12
CA SER A 69 13.90 -23.84 29.72
C SER A 69 13.38 -22.81 28.71
N THR A 70 12.86 -21.68 29.19
CA THR A 70 12.34 -20.59 28.36
C THR A 70 12.95 -19.26 28.80
N ALA A 71 13.32 -18.40 27.86
CA ALA A 71 13.66 -17.01 28.11
C ALA A 71 12.77 -16.11 27.26
N VAL A 72 12.28 -15.02 27.85
CA VAL A 72 11.43 -14.03 27.17
C VAL A 72 12.15 -12.69 27.16
N ILE A 73 12.28 -12.10 25.97
CA ILE A 73 12.93 -10.82 25.74
C ILE A 73 11.86 -9.86 25.26
N THR A 74 11.59 -8.77 25.99
CA THR A 74 10.67 -7.72 25.52
C THR A 74 11.47 -6.55 24.96
N TRP A 75 11.01 -5.98 23.86
CA TRP A 75 11.74 -4.95 23.13
C TRP A 75 10.83 -3.94 22.44
N THR A 76 11.40 -2.79 22.13
CA THR A 76 10.84 -1.77 21.23
C THR A 76 11.76 -1.61 20.02
N LEU A 77 11.18 -1.61 18.82
CA LEU A 77 11.86 -1.53 17.52
C LEU A 77 11.68 -0.17 16.88
N SER A 78 12.76 0.36 16.32
CA SER A 78 12.72 1.44 15.33
C SER A 78 13.67 1.15 14.18
N ALA A 79 13.23 1.32 12.93
CA ALA A 79 14.02 0.98 11.75
C ALA A 79 13.61 1.81 10.53
N PRO A 80 14.56 2.35 9.73
CA PRO A 80 14.23 2.90 8.43
C PRO A 80 13.76 1.79 7.50
N GLN A 81 12.67 2.03 6.77
CA GLN A 81 12.22 1.15 5.72
C GLN A 81 13.03 1.39 4.45
N ARG A 82 13.55 0.31 3.84
CA ARG A 82 14.37 0.35 2.61
C ARG A 82 13.85 -0.53 1.49
N ALA A 83 12.90 -1.42 1.78
CA ALA A 83 12.14 -2.17 0.80
C ALA A 83 10.67 -2.30 1.21
N SER A 84 9.82 -2.74 0.27
CA SER A 84 8.39 -2.96 0.54
C SER A 84 8.18 -3.93 1.70
N TYR A 85 7.19 -3.63 2.54
CA TYR A 85 6.75 -4.51 3.62
C TYR A 85 5.23 -4.42 3.75
N LEU A 86 4.52 -5.55 3.76
CA LEU A 86 3.03 -5.57 3.75
C LEU A 86 2.41 -4.84 2.55
N GLY A 87 3.13 -4.77 1.44
CA GLY A 87 2.71 -4.05 0.23
C GLY A 87 2.85 -2.54 0.37
N ILE A 88 3.39 -2.07 1.50
CA ILE A 88 3.65 -0.66 1.76
C ILE A 88 4.95 -0.28 1.04
N PRO A 89 4.89 0.57 0.00
CA PRO A 89 6.09 1.04 -0.70
C PRO A 89 6.91 1.96 0.21
N VAL A 90 8.20 2.10 -0.09
CA VAL A 90 9.05 3.10 0.57
C VAL A 90 8.66 4.50 0.06
N THR A 91 7.90 5.25 0.84
CA THR A 91 7.46 6.61 0.49
C THR A 91 8.32 7.69 1.15
N GLY A 92 8.77 8.69 0.38
CA GLY A 92 9.26 9.95 0.95
C GLY A 92 10.68 9.94 1.55
N GLY A 93 11.48 8.89 1.35
CA GLY A 93 12.91 8.85 1.77
C GLY A 93 13.15 8.65 3.27
N ASP A 94 12.23 9.12 4.12
CA ASP A 94 12.30 9.06 5.57
C ASP A 94 11.30 8.06 6.21
N ALA A 95 10.68 7.18 5.41
CA ALA A 95 9.80 6.13 5.93
C ALA A 95 10.56 5.27 6.96
N ALA A 96 10.01 5.16 8.16
CA ALA A 96 10.60 4.41 9.25
C ALA A 96 9.51 3.83 10.15
N VAL A 97 9.73 2.60 10.59
CA VAL A 97 9.00 1.98 11.69
C VAL A 97 9.52 2.61 12.97
N THR A 98 8.62 3.06 13.84
CA THR A 98 8.99 3.71 15.10
C THR A 98 8.14 3.22 16.25
N GLY A 99 8.77 2.77 17.33
CA GLY A 99 8.09 2.48 18.58
C GLY A 99 7.30 1.17 18.61
N VAL A 100 7.51 0.26 17.65
CA VAL A 100 6.79 -1.02 17.59
C VAL A 100 7.27 -1.93 18.69
N ARG A 101 6.34 -2.41 19.51
CA ARG A 101 6.64 -3.31 20.63
C ARG A 101 6.56 -4.77 20.18
N GLY A 102 7.43 -5.59 20.76
CA GLY A 102 7.43 -7.02 20.51
C GLY A 102 8.10 -7.81 21.61
N CYS A 103 8.11 -9.13 21.44
CA CYS A 103 8.88 -10.01 22.29
C CYS A 103 9.43 -11.21 21.52
N ASP A 104 10.58 -11.71 21.99
CA ASP A 104 11.17 -12.95 21.50
C ASP A 104 11.11 -13.99 22.63
N VAL A 105 10.61 -15.17 22.31
CA VAL A 105 10.55 -16.33 23.21
C VAL A 105 11.56 -17.36 22.72
N LEU A 106 12.62 -17.57 23.50
CA LEU A 106 13.62 -18.59 23.25
C LEU A 106 13.31 -19.80 24.13
N THR A 107 13.25 -20.99 23.54
CA THR A 107 12.98 -22.25 24.26
C THR A 107 14.11 -23.24 24.01
N LEU A 108 14.60 -23.87 25.08
CA LEU A 108 15.58 -24.95 25.03
C LEU A 108 14.86 -26.30 25.03
N VAL A 109 14.94 -27.04 23.92
CA VAL A 109 14.35 -28.37 23.77
C VAL A 109 15.44 -29.34 23.34
N ALA A 110 15.68 -30.39 24.12
CA ALA A 110 16.71 -31.41 23.84
C ALA A 110 18.11 -30.82 23.52
N GLY A 111 18.46 -29.70 24.16
CA GLY A 111 19.74 -29.02 23.94
C GLY A 111 19.78 -28.08 22.71
N GLN A 112 18.67 -27.95 21.98
CA GLN A 112 18.51 -27.05 20.84
C GLN A 112 17.70 -25.82 21.22
N VAL A 113 18.07 -24.67 20.68
CA VAL A 113 17.41 -23.38 20.97
C VAL A 113 16.45 -23.05 19.82
N HIS A 114 15.19 -22.83 20.15
CA HIS A 114 14.15 -22.43 19.21
C HIS A 114 13.66 -21.04 19.59
N ALA A 115 13.67 -20.10 18.65
CA ALA A 115 13.20 -18.74 18.88
C ALA A 115 11.86 -18.50 18.18
N ARG A 116 10.96 -17.78 18.84
CA ARG A 116 9.75 -17.24 18.24
C ARG A 116 9.60 -15.77 18.58
N ARG A 117 9.60 -14.93 17.56
CA ARG A 117 9.35 -13.50 17.65
C ARG A 117 7.86 -13.21 17.49
N TYR A 118 7.37 -12.28 18.29
CA TYR A 118 6.02 -11.74 18.23
C TYR A 118 6.10 -10.21 18.15
N TYR A 119 5.36 -9.64 17.21
CA TYR A 119 5.09 -8.20 17.13
C TYR A 119 3.77 -8.02 16.36
N ASP A 120 3.16 -6.85 16.51
CA ASP A 120 1.92 -6.54 15.82
C ASP A 120 2.23 -5.93 14.44
N ARG A 121 1.87 -6.65 13.37
CA ARG A 121 2.01 -6.16 11.98
C ARG A 121 1.11 -4.93 11.71
N LEU A 122 0.02 -4.78 12.45
CA LEU A 122 -0.85 -3.61 12.35
C LEU A 122 -0.19 -2.37 12.96
N ASP A 123 0.52 -2.54 14.07
CA ASP A 123 1.31 -1.48 14.71
C ASP A 123 2.48 -1.05 13.80
N VAL A 124 3.12 -2.00 13.11
CA VAL A 124 4.11 -1.66 12.06
C VAL A 124 3.48 -0.82 10.95
N ALA A 125 2.33 -1.25 10.42
CA ALA A 125 1.62 -0.50 9.37
C ALA A 125 1.22 0.91 9.84
N ASP A 126 0.68 1.04 11.05
CA ASP A 126 0.26 2.32 11.63
C ASP A 126 1.46 3.26 11.84
N SER A 127 2.60 2.74 12.32
CA SER A 127 3.84 3.52 12.46
C SER A 127 4.37 4.05 11.13
N LEU A 128 4.04 3.37 10.01
CA LEU A 128 4.34 3.81 8.65
C LEU A 128 3.24 4.70 8.06
N GLY A 129 2.24 5.13 8.85
CA GLY A 129 1.13 5.98 8.43
C GLY A 129 0.05 5.25 7.63
N HIS A 130 -0.05 3.93 7.72
CA HIS A 130 -1.01 3.12 6.98
C HIS A 130 -2.08 2.53 7.90
N SER A 131 -3.35 2.62 7.50
CA SER A 131 -4.44 1.97 8.22
C SER A 131 -4.79 0.62 7.61
N ALA A 132 -4.85 -0.42 8.44
CA ALA A 132 -5.31 -1.73 7.99
C ALA A 132 -6.82 -1.76 7.70
N ARG A 133 -7.21 -2.59 6.74
CA ARG A 133 -8.59 -2.89 6.39
C ARG A 133 -8.74 -4.40 6.22
N PHE A 134 -9.72 -4.98 6.89
CA PHE A 134 -10.00 -6.41 6.79
C PHE A 134 -10.91 -6.68 5.60
N LEU A 135 -10.46 -7.57 4.72
CA LEU A 135 -11.20 -8.02 3.55
C LEU A 135 -11.52 -9.51 3.75
N PRO A 136 -12.68 -10.00 3.26
CA PRO A 136 -12.93 -11.43 3.24
C PRO A 136 -11.93 -12.13 2.30
N PRO A 137 -11.67 -13.44 2.49
CA PRO A 137 -10.81 -14.19 1.59
C PRO A 137 -11.30 -14.09 0.14
N PRO A 138 -10.40 -13.95 -0.85
CA PRO A 138 -10.79 -13.97 -2.25
C PRO A 138 -11.42 -15.33 -2.59
N THR A 139 -12.44 -15.28 -3.43
CA THR A 139 -13.07 -16.45 -4.04
C THR A 139 -12.75 -16.47 -5.52
N ARG A 140 -13.18 -17.53 -6.23
CA ARG A 140 -13.06 -17.56 -7.69
C ARG A 140 -13.84 -16.41 -8.35
N GLU A 141 -14.94 -16.01 -7.75
CA GLU A 141 -15.88 -15.02 -8.29
C GLU A 141 -15.60 -13.59 -7.80
N LEU A 142 -15.00 -13.45 -6.60
CA LEU A 142 -14.80 -12.17 -5.95
C LEU A 142 -13.36 -11.98 -5.53
N GLN A 143 -12.77 -10.89 -6.02
CA GLN A 143 -11.49 -10.39 -5.59
C GLN A 143 -11.67 -9.03 -4.94
N TYR A 144 -10.78 -8.71 -4.01
CA TYR A 144 -10.83 -7.48 -3.22
C TYR A 144 -9.54 -6.70 -3.40
N GLY A 145 -9.61 -5.43 -3.04
CA GLY A 145 -8.63 -4.47 -3.48
C GLY A 145 -8.66 -3.18 -2.69
N THR A 146 -7.72 -2.29 -3.03
CA THR A 146 -7.66 -0.93 -2.51
C THR A 146 -7.79 0.07 -3.66
N SER A 147 -8.26 1.27 -3.36
CA SER A 147 -8.39 2.34 -4.35
C SER A 147 -8.07 3.68 -3.73
N PHE A 148 -7.39 4.54 -4.47
CA PHE A 148 -7.25 5.96 -4.15
C PHE A 148 -7.58 6.81 -5.37
N ARG A 149 -7.91 8.08 -5.12
CA ARG A 149 -8.18 9.06 -6.18
C ARG A 149 -7.29 10.26 -6.04
N SER A 150 -6.92 10.83 -7.18
CA SER A 150 -6.31 12.14 -7.32
C SER A 150 -7.23 12.97 -8.21
N GLY A 151 -7.78 14.05 -7.67
CA GLY A 151 -8.65 14.98 -8.40
C GLY A 151 -7.97 16.32 -8.64
N THR A 152 -8.61 17.14 -9.46
CA THR A 152 -8.34 18.58 -9.54
C THR A 152 -9.56 19.34 -9.00
N ASP A 153 -9.41 20.61 -8.63
CA ASP A 153 -10.56 21.45 -8.22
C ASP A 153 -11.43 21.93 -9.41
N ARG A 154 -11.22 21.35 -10.60
CA ARG A 154 -11.91 21.78 -11.82
C ARG A 154 -13.29 21.14 -11.89
N ALA A 155 -14.33 21.97 -11.92
CA ALA A 155 -15.72 21.56 -12.15
C ALA A 155 -16.03 21.18 -13.62
N THR A 156 -15.01 20.94 -14.44
CA THR A 156 -15.20 20.57 -15.84
C THR A 156 -15.66 19.13 -15.94
N ARG A 157 -16.68 18.89 -16.76
CA ARG A 157 -17.18 17.55 -17.06
C ARG A 157 -16.15 16.74 -17.88
N PRO A 158 -15.88 15.47 -17.52
CA PRO A 158 -15.11 14.57 -18.35
C PRO A 158 -15.80 14.32 -19.69
N ALA A 159 -15.08 14.49 -20.78
CA ALA A 159 -15.52 14.05 -22.10
C ALA A 159 -14.82 12.77 -22.55
N ALA A 160 -13.71 12.39 -21.90
CA ALA A 160 -12.99 11.16 -22.17
C ALA A 160 -12.45 10.51 -20.89
N PHE A 161 -12.39 9.18 -20.91
CA PHE A 161 -11.72 8.37 -19.90
C PHE A 161 -10.66 7.49 -20.55
N THR A 162 -9.58 7.22 -19.83
CA THR A 162 -8.62 6.18 -20.19
C THR A 162 -8.59 5.12 -19.12
N LEU A 163 -8.71 3.86 -19.50
CA LEU A 163 -8.52 2.72 -18.60
C LEU A 163 -7.23 2.00 -19.01
N THR A 164 -6.31 1.93 -18.05
CA THR A 164 -5.11 1.09 -18.13
C THR A 164 -5.17 0.03 -17.05
N TRP A 165 -4.80 -1.20 -17.35
CA TRP A 165 -4.43 -2.17 -16.32
C TRP A 165 -3.09 -2.81 -16.60
N LEU A 166 -2.40 -3.24 -15.54
CA LEU A 166 -1.10 -3.88 -15.55
C LEU A 166 -1.14 -5.12 -14.66
N ASP A 167 -0.64 -6.25 -15.16
CA ASP A 167 -0.44 -7.47 -14.35
C ASP A 167 0.94 -7.44 -13.71
N VAL A 168 1.01 -7.57 -12.38
CA VAL A 168 2.26 -7.58 -11.60
C VAL A 168 2.56 -8.99 -11.10
N ARG A 169 3.85 -9.33 -10.97
CA ARG A 169 4.28 -10.69 -10.56
C ARG A 169 4.18 -10.93 -9.06
N ASP A 170 4.47 -9.90 -8.29
CA ASP A 170 4.60 -9.96 -6.86
C ASP A 170 4.37 -8.58 -6.21
N GLU A 171 4.40 -8.57 -4.89
CA GLU A 171 4.16 -7.41 -4.04
C GLU A 171 5.24 -6.32 -4.21
N GLU A 172 6.48 -6.70 -4.50
CA GLU A 172 7.59 -5.76 -4.71
C GLU A 172 7.41 -5.01 -6.03
N GLU A 173 7.14 -5.74 -7.12
CA GLU A 173 6.79 -5.14 -8.39
C GLU A 173 5.51 -4.29 -8.29
N GLY A 174 4.52 -4.76 -7.53
CA GLY A 174 3.30 -4.00 -7.24
C GLY A 174 3.56 -2.65 -6.57
N ALA A 175 4.47 -2.61 -5.59
CA ALA A 175 4.90 -1.39 -4.92
C ALA A 175 5.61 -0.43 -5.89
N ASP A 176 6.48 -0.97 -6.75
CA ASP A 176 7.17 -0.21 -7.80
C ASP A 176 6.22 0.44 -8.81
N VAL A 177 5.22 -0.31 -9.27
CA VAL A 177 4.16 0.19 -10.17
C VAL A 177 3.36 1.29 -9.48
N THR A 178 3.08 1.14 -8.18
CA THR A 178 2.33 2.14 -7.39
C THR A 178 3.08 3.46 -7.31
N LEU A 179 4.39 3.43 -7.05
CA LEU A 179 5.25 4.61 -7.02
C LEU A 179 5.31 5.32 -8.38
N LEU A 180 5.53 4.55 -9.46
CA LEU A 180 5.56 5.10 -10.82
C LEU A 180 4.23 5.72 -11.21
N SER A 181 3.12 5.04 -10.95
CA SER A 181 1.76 5.50 -11.29
C SER A 181 1.44 6.79 -10.54
N THR A 182 1.81 6.88 -9.27
CA THR A 182 1.64 8.10 -8.47
C THR A 182 2.41 9.28 -9.05
N GLU A 183 3.65 9.07 -9.50
CA GLU A 183 4.44 10.13 -10.15
C GLU A 183 3.83 10.56 -11.49
N VAL A 184 3.34 9.61 -12.29
CA VAL A 184 2.64 9.90 -13.54
C VAL A 184 1.40 10.76 -13.28
N VAL A 185 0.55 10.36 -12.34
CA VAL A 185 -0.66 11.11 -11.98
C VAL A 185 -0.32 12.50 -11.42
N ARG A 186 0.71 12.61 -10.57
CA ARG A 186 1.20 13.90 -10.07
C ARG A 186 1.71 14.81 -11.19
N SER A 187 2.33 14.27 -12.22
CA SER A 187 2.72 15.05 -13.40
C SER A 187 1.50 15.50 -14.21
N LEU A 188 0.51 14.62 -14.37
CA LEU A 188 -0.69 14.90 -15.16
C LEU A 188 -1.61 15.93 -14.49
N SER A 189 -1.64 16.01 -13.16
CA SER A 189 -2.48 16.97 -12.43
C SER A 189 -2.25 18.43 -12.85
N THR A 190 -1.03 18.76 -13.30
CA THR A 190 -0.67 20.10 -13.79
C THR A 190 -0.99 20.32 -15.26
N THR A 191 -1.37 19.28 -16.00
CA THR A 191 -1.60 19.36 -17.45
C THR A 191 -3.01 19.88 -17.75
N LYS A 192 -3.13 20.70 -18.80
CA LYS A 192 -4.42 21.19 -19.29
C LYS A 192 -5.27 20.02 -19.77
N GLY A 193 -6.51 19.99 -19.30
CA GLY A 193 -7.52 19.00 -19.69
C GLY A 193 -7.48 17.67 -18.97
N PHE A 194 -6.49 17.42 -18.09
CA PHE A 194 -6.57 16.34 -17.11
C PHE A 194 -7.48 16.76 -15.94
N LEU A 195 -8.40 15.90 -15.54
CA LEU A 195 -9.38 16.20 -14.48
C LEU A 195 -9.12 15.42 -13.20
N GLY A 196 -8.52 14.24 -13.33
CA GLY A 196 -8.17 13.38 -12.21
C GLY A 196 -7.89 11.95 -12.65
N ALA A 197 -7.46 11.12 -11.71
CA ALA A 197 -7.32 9.69 -11.89
C ALA A 197 -7.73 8.94 -10.62
N ALA A 198 -8.34 7.77 -10.80
CA ALA A 198 -8.47 6.76 -9.77
C ALA A 198 -7.49 5.64 -10.06
N ILE A 199 -6.72 5.25 -9.05
CA ILE A 199 -5.83 4.08 -9.10
C ILE A 199 -6.39 3.06 -8.13
N PHE A 200 -6.52 1.83 -8.59
CA PHE A 200 -7.01 0.75 -7.76
C PHE A 200 -6.28 -0.54 -8.09
N GLU A 201 -6.19 -1.43 -7.12
CA GLU A 201 -5.55 -2.72 -7.23
C GLU A 201 -6.55 -3.78 -6.84
N ILE A 202 -6.64 -4.86 -7.62
CA ILE A 202 -7.48 -6.01 -7.31
C ILE A 202 -6.69 -7.25 -7.68
N GLY A 203 -6.39 -8.10 -6.70
CA GLY A 203 -5.50 -9.24 -6.89
C GLY A 203 -4.10 -8.78 -7.34
N ASP A 204 -3.58 -9.39 -8.39
CA ASP A 204 -2.29 -9.11 -9.03
C ASP A 204 -2.38 -8.06 -10.15
N ARG A 205 -3.51 -7.33 -10.24
CA ARG A 205 -3.74 -6.34 -11.28
C ARG A 205 -3.88 -4.93 -10.72
N LYS A 206 -3.07 -4.02 -11.27
CA LYS A 206 -3.10 -2.58 -11.00
C LYS A 206 -3.88 -1.88 -12.09
N TYR A 207 -4.83 -1.02 -11.73
CA TYR A 207 -5.68 -0.27 -12.65
C TYR A 207 -5.46 1.22 -12.48
N THR A 208 -5.52 1.95 -13.59
CA THR A 208 -5.60 3.40 -13.63
C THR A 208 -6.76 3.82 -14.51
N LEU A 209 -7.72 4.53 -13.94
CA LEU A 209 -8.80 5.21 -14.65
C LEU A 209 -8.55 6.71 -14.61
N SER A 210 -8.20 7.33 -15.73
CA SER A 210 -7.97 8.78 -15.82
C SER A 210 -9.08 9.48 -16.56
N ALA A 211 -9.45 10.69 -16.11
CA ALA A 211 -10.50 11.52 -16.66
C ALA A 211 -9.92 12.76 -17.36
N PHE A 212 -10.47 13.09 -18.53
CA PHE A 212 -10.05 14.24 -19.34
C PHE A 212 -11.26 15.05 -19.82
N ASP A 213 -11.07 16.36 -19.99
CA ASP A 213 -12.10 17.29 -20.51
C ASP A 213 -12.39 17.12 -22.00
N SER A 214 -11.54 16.40 -22.73
CA SER A 214 -11.62 16.20 -24.17
C SER A 214 -10.81 14.99 -24.60
N LEU A 215 -11.20 14.38 -25.73
CA LEU A 215 -10.43 13.29 -26.33
C LEU A 215 -9.02 13.75 -26.75
N ALA A 216 -8.87 15.01 -27.17
CA ALA A 216 -7.58 15.57 -27.54
C ALA A 216 -6.61 15.68 -26.35
N ALA A 217 -7.13 15.99 -25.15
CA ALA A 217 -6.34 16.13 -23.93
C ALA A 217 -5.71 14.80 -23.47
N VAL A 218 -6.23 13.64 -23.89
CA VAL A 218 -5.66 12.32 -23.58
C VAL A 218 -4.18 12.23 -23.97
N ARG A 219 -3.74 12.96 -25.01
CA ARG A 219 -2.32 12.99 -25.43
C ARG A 219 -1.36 13.45 -24.32
N ALA A 220 -1.87 14.14 -23.29
CA ALA A 220 -1.11 14.52 -22.09
C ALA A 220 -0.42 13.35 -21.41
N VAL A 221 -0.97 12.13 -21.50
CA VAL A 221 -0.35 10.91 -20.93
C VAL A 221 1.05 10.67 -21.47
N HIS A 222 1.44 11.22 -22.61
CA HIS A 222 2.79 11.06 -23.16
C HIS A 222 3.87 11.93 -22.51
N ALA A 223 3.57 12.60 -21.39
CA ALA A 223 4.53 13.36 -20.59
C ALA A 223 5.74 12.51 -20.11
N ARG A 224 6.84 13.19 -19.75
CA ARG A 224 8.13 12.53 -19.42
C ARG A 224 8.03 11.42 -18.35
N PRO A 225 7.28 11.57 -17.24
CA PRO A 225 7.19 10.52 -16.23
C PRO A 225 6.52 9.25 -16.76
N HIS A 226 5.47 9.38 -17.58
CA HIS A 226 4.84 8.23 -18.22
C HIS A 226 5.78 7.58 -19.23
N GLN A 227 6.54 8.36 -20.02
CA GLN A 227 7.55 7.80 -20.93
C GLN A 227 8.63 6.99 -20.19
N ARG A 228 8.98 7.38 -18.96
CA ARG A 228 9.90 6.61 -18.12
C ARG A 228 9.25 5.30 -17.65
N ALA A 229 7.99 5.32 -17.23
CA ALA A 229 7.24 4.11 -16.88
C ALA A 229 7.14 3.14 -18.08
N MET A 230 6.81 3.67 -19.27
CA MET A 230 6.74 2.90 -20.52
C MET A 230 8.09 2.27 -20.91
N ARG A 231 9.22 2.95 -20.64
CA ARG A 231 10.55 2.35 -20.83
C ARG A 231 10.80 1.21 -19.87
N ARG A 232 10.41 1.34 -18.59
CA ARG A 232 10.52 0.24 -17.62
C ARG A 232 9.65 -0.95 -18.01
N PHE A 233 8.43 -0.71 -18.48
CA PHE A 233 7.54 -1.76 -19.00
C PHE A 233 8.16 -2.47 -20.21
N PHE A 234 8.40 -1.76 -21.32
CA PHE A 234 8.81 -2.39 -22.58
C PHE A 234 10.27 -2.87 -22.62
N ARG A 235 11.17 -2.32 -21.80
CA ARG A 235 12.62 -2.64 -21.85
C ARG A 235 13.21 -3.07 -20.52
N GLY A 236 12.56 -2.73 -19.41
CA GLY A 236 13.03 -3.03 -18.05
C GLY A 236 12.39 -4.29 -17.44
N GLY A 237 11.49 -4.95 -18.17
CA GLY A 237 10.81 -6.16 -17.71
C GLY A 237 9.83 -5.91 -16.56
N LEU A 238 9.33 -4.67 -16.39
CA LEU A 238 8.29 -4.35 -15.42
C LEU A 238 6.92 -4.85 -15.91
N CYS A 239 6.20 -5.55 -15.05
CA CYS A 239 4.90 -6.18 -15.32
C CYS A 239 4.96 -7.33 -16.33
N THR A 240 3.92 -8.17 -16.36
CA THR A 240 3.78 -9.28 -17.33
C THR A 240 2.86 -8.95 -18.50
N GLY A 241 1.98 -7.96 -18.31
CA GLY A 241 0.97 -7.59 -19.30
C GLY A 241 0.39 -6.21 -19.04
N ALA A 242 -0.23 -5.65 -20.07
CA ALA A 242 -0.94 -4.39 -19.99
C ALA A 242 -2.14 -4.37 -20.95
N TYR A 243 -3.16 -3.62 -20.55
CA TYR A 243 -4.26 -3.20 -21.43
C TYR A 243 -4.40 -1.69 -21.34
N THR A 244 -4.74 -1.06 -22.46
CA THR A 244 -5.02 0.37 -22.51
C THR A 244 -6.22 0.60 -23.41
N SER A 245 -7.10 1.51 -23.01
CA SER A 245 -8.29 1.89 -23.78
C SER A 245 -8.66 3.34 -23.52
N VAL A 246 -9.34 3.93 -24.50
CA VAL A 246 -9.87 5.30 -24.43
C VAL A 246 -11.36 5.24 -24.74
N TRP A 247 -12.15 5.88 -23.89
CA TRP A 247 -13.61 5.90 -23.95
C TRP A 247 -14.07 7.35 -24.03
N GLN A 248 -15.08 7.62 -24.85
CA GLN A 248 -15.74 8.92 -24.90
C GLN A 248 -17.06 8.86 -24.14
N LEU A 249 -17.45 9.98 -23.54
CA LEU A 249 -18.73 10.05 -22.85
C LEU A 249 -19.89 10.02 -23.86
N GLU A 250 -20.69 8.96 -23.80
CA GLU A 250 -21.94 8.84 -24.56
C GLU A 250 -23.10 9.54 -23.84
N ARG A 251 -23.24 9.27 -22.53
CA ARG A 251 -24.21 9.93 -21.64
C ARG A 251 -23.68 9.95 -20.21
N ASP A 252 -24.16 10.90 -19.41
CA ASP A 252 -24.14 10.77 -17.96
C ASP A 252 -25.52 11.12 -17.38
N SER A 253 -25.70 10.78 -16.12
CA SER A 253 -26.85 11.18 -15.31
C SER A 253 -26.40 11.17 -13.87
N LEU A 254 -26.78 12.19 -13.10
CA LEU A 254 -26.51 12.27 -11.68
C LEU A 254 -27.84 12.28 -10.93
N TYR A 255 -27.98 11.39 -9.95
CA TYR A 255 -29.12 11.35 -9.06
C TYR A 255 -28.65 11.61 -7.64
N VAL A 256 -29.33 12.52 -6.95
CA VAL A 256 -29.01 12.90 -5.58
C VAL A 256 -30.27 12.90 -4.74
N ARG A 257 -30.15 12.55 -3.45
CA ARG A 257 -31.25 12.66 -2.50
C ARG A 257 -31.36 14.08 -1.99
N CYS A 258 -32.57 14.62 -1.99
CA CYS A 258 -32.87 15.85 -1.30
C CYS A 258 -32.65 15.68 0.21
N PRO A 259 -31.81 16.51 0.86
CA PRO A 259 -31.55 16.39 2.30
C PRO A 259 -32.77 16.75 3.16
N SER A 260 -33.78 17.42 2.58
CA SER A 260 -34.98 17.86 3.31
C SER A 260 -36.11 16.83 3.32
N CYS A 261 -36.25 16.03 2.26
CA CYS A 261 -37.38 15.12 2.09
C CYS A 261 -37.02 13.75 1.50
N ASP A 262 -35.72 13.43 1.37
CA ASP A 262 -35.15 12.17 0.88
C ASP A 262 -35.53 11.73 -0.54
N THR A 263 -36.30 12.56 -1.24
CA THR A 263 -36.71 12.33 -2.62
C THR A 263 -35.49 12.35 -3.54
N MET A 264 -35.41 11.35 -4.42
CA MET A 264 -34.36 11.27 -5.42
C MET A 264 -34.67 12.23 -6.57
N VAL A 265 -33.75 13.12 -6.88
CA VAL A 265 -33.87 14.07 -8.00
C VAL A 265 -32.72 13.88 -8.97
N SER A 266 -33.00 14.12 -10.26
CA SER A 266 -31.95 14.20 -11.28
C SER A 266 -31.28 15.57 -11.17
N ALA A 267 -29.97 15.61 -10.96
CA ALA A 267 -29.21 16.85 -11.00
C ALA A 267 -28.99 17.29 -12.47
N PRO A 268 -29.03 18.60 -12.77
CA PRO A 268 -28.80 19.09 -14.12
C PRO A 268 -27.32 18.96 -14.49
N PRO A 269 -27.01 18.74 -15.77
CA PRO A 269 -25.65 18.51 -16.24
C PRO A 269 -24.73 19.74 -16.15
N ASP A 270 -25.27 20.95 -16.02
CA ASP A 270 -24.53 22.22 -15.95
C ASP A 270 -25.16 23.24 -14.98
N ALA A 271 -24.33 24.14 -14.44
CA ALA A 271 -24.79 25.27 -13.62
C ALA A 271 -25.59 26.33 -14.44
N ALA A 272 -25.44 26.31 -15.77
CA ALA A 272 -26.13 27.21 -16.69
C ALA A 272 -27.54 26.70 -17.09
N GLY A 273 -27.83 25.41 -16.88
CA GLY A 273 -29.15 24.79 -17.07
C GLY A 273 -29.89 24.55 -15.75
N ALA A 274 -29.64 25.38 -14.73
CA ALA A 274 -30.30 25.32 -13.41
C ALA A 274 -31.82 25.54 -13.45
N ASP A 275 -32.38 25.88 -14.62
CA ASP A 275 -33.81 25.94 -14.87
C ASP A 275 -34.37 24.52 -15.10
N GLY A 276 -34.58 23.73 -14.05
CA GLY A 276 -35.51 22.60 -14.17
C GLY A 276 -35.38 21.45 -13.17
N ALA A 277 -34.23 21.26 -12.55
CA ALA A 277 -34.08 20.21 -11.55
C ALA A 277 -34.25 20.81 -10.16
N SER A 278 -35.49 20.89 -9.67
CA SER A 278 -35.78 21.24 -8.29
C SER A 278 -36.61 20.13 -7.66
N CYS A 279 -36.33 19.83 -6.40
CA CYS A 279 -37.20 18.99 -5.60
C CYS A 279 -38.50 19.77 -5.31
N ASP A 280 -39.63 19.08 -5.18
CA ASP A 280 -40.93 19.70 -4.86
C ASP A 280 -40.91 20.48 -3.55
N CYS A 281 -39.97 20.17 -2.64
CA CYS A 281 -39.76 20.93 -1.39
C CYS A 281 -38.94 22.23 -1.58
N GLY A 282 -38.57 22.58 -2.81
CA GLY A 282 -37.81 23.78 -3.15
C GLY A 282 -36.28 23.62 -3.07
N TRP A 283 -35.76 22.45 -2.72
CA TRP A 283 -34.31 22.19 -2.75
C TRP A 283 -33.80 21.97 -4.18
N THR A 284 -32.73 22.66 -4.54
CA THR A 284 -32.04 22.49 -5.83
C THR A 284 -30.74 21.71 -5.61
N PRO A 285 -30.51 20.61 -6.34
CA PRO A 285 -29.28 19.85 -6.25
C PRO A 285 -28.08 20.69 -6.71
N PRO A 286 -26.89 20.52 -6.10
CA PRO A 286 -25.69 21.15 -6.61
C PRO A 286 -25.39 20.68 -8.04
N PRO A 287 -24.72 21.50 -8.88
CA PRO A 287 -24.29 21.06 -10.20
C PRO A 287 -23.40 19.82 -10.08
N SER A 288 -23.44 18.97 -11.11
CA SER A 288 -22.76 17.66 -11.09
C SER A 288 -21.31 17.76 -10.60
N PRO A 289 -21.00 17.24 -9.40
CA PRO A 289 -19.66 17.30 -8.86
C PRO A 289 -18.93 16.07 -9.38
N LEU A 290 -18.59 16.06 -10.67
CA LEU A 290 -17.59 15.07 -11.08
C LEU A 290 -16.27 15.40 -10.34
N PHE A 291 -16.00 16.70 -10.10
CA PHE A 291 -15.01 17.23 -9.14
C PHE A 291 -15.45 18.68 -8.78
N PRO A 292 -15.68 19.18 -7.53
CA PRO A 292 -14.97 18.90 -6.27
C PRO A 292 -15.81 18.90 -4.95
N ARG A 293 -15.14 18.59 -3.82
CA ARG A 293 -14.99 19.49 -2.66
C ARG A 293 -13.58 19.31 -2.09
N SER A 294 -12.80 20.39 -2.07
CA SER A 294 -11.74 20.61 -1.09
C SER A 294 -12.35 21.48 0.01
N GLU A 295 -12.46 20.89 1.22
CA GLU A 295 -12.57 21.48 2.57
C GLU A 295 -13.31 20.48 3.49
N GLU A 296 -12.54 19.62 4.15
CA GLU A 296 -12.54 19.51 5.63
C GLU A 296 -11.20 20.09 6.11
#